data_AF-A0A838KTN2-F1
#
_entry.id   AF-A0A838KTN2-F1
#
_cell.length_a   1.000
_cell.length_b   1.000
_cell.length_c   1.000
_cell.angle_alpha   90.00
_cell.angle_beta   90.00
_cell.angle_gamma   90.00
#
_symmetry.space_group_name_H-M   'P 1'
#
loop_
_entity.id
_entity.type
_entity.pdbx_description
1 polymer ?
#
loop_
_entity_poly.entity_id
_entity_poly.type
_entity_poly.pdbx_seq_one_letter_code
_entity_poly.pdbx_strand_id
1 'polypeptide(L)'
;SARAVEEKGAGRVYLDYLLGIYDLVKRHRRTMHFWGDIIIQHPELVPELPRDAVVLEWGYEADHPFKEHGAEFARSGIPFFVCPGTSSWNTIAGRTDNCLGNVRNATENGLRHGAIGLLNTDWGDNNHTQYLPVSYLGFAAGAAMPWCYETNRDEDFISALDLHAFYDRARVMGRLSYDLGNAHEKAGPAPHNSTVLFHLLTQAPDSPLPDGVTVESLRQAGEHINSVVGPLESARMDREDADLTRDEFANAARMMLHACNRGTGMLEGTLNSAGKREELASKMRTILGEHRRLWISRSRGGGLQDSESALVERLKEYAGG
;
A
#
# COMPACT_ATOMS: atom_id res chain seq x y z
N SER A 1 -27.93 14.03 -3.54
CA SER A 1 -28.83 13.53 -2.47
C SER A 1 -29.40 12.18 -2.91
N ALA A 2 -29.86 11.33 -1.99
CA ALA A 2 -30.44 10.01 -2.32
C ALA A 2 -31.60 10.11 -3.34
N ARG A 3 -32.51 11.06 -3.12
CA ARG A 3 -33.61 11.36 -4.05
C ARG A 3 -33.14 11.68 -5.48
N ALA A 4 -32.08 12.47 -5.64
CA ALA A 4 -31.56 12.80 -6.97
C ALA A 4 -30.97 11.57 -7.69
N VAL A 5 -30.40 10.62 -6.93
CA VAL A 5 -29.88 9.35 -7.47
C VAL A 5 -31.04 8.45 -7.89
N GLU A 6 -32.13 8.39 -7.12
CA GLU A 6 -33.34 7.66 -7.51
C GLU A 6 -33.97 8.24 -8.80
N GLU A 7 -33.99 9.57 -8.93
CA GLU A 7 -34.62 10.25 -10.07
C GLU A 7 -33.76 10.23 -11.34
N LYS A 8 -32.43 10.31 -11.22
CA LYS A 8 -31.52 10.54 -12.37
C LYS A 8 -30.44 9.47 -12.58
N GLY A 9 -30.24 8.58 -11.62
CA GLY A 9 -29.13 7.63 -11.58
C GLY A 9 -27.84 8.21 -10.99
N ALA A 10 -27.02 7.35 -10.40
CA ALA A 10 -25.79 7.75 -9.69
C ALA A 10 -24.76 8.41 -10.62
N GLY A 11 -24.53 7.83 -11.81
CA GLY A 11 -23.58 8.38 -12.79
C GLY A 11 -23.89 9.81 -13.22
N ARG A 12 -25.18 10.11 -13.49
CA ARG A 12 -25.61 11.47 -13.83
C ARG A 12 -25.41 12.45 -12.69
N VAL A 13 -25.79 12.06 -11.47
CA VAL A 13 -25.60 12.92 -10.28
C VAL A 13 -24.11 13.21 -10.05
N TYR A 14 -23.24 12.22 -10.24
CA TYR A 14 -21.79 12.40 -10.17
C TYR A 14 -21.28 13.34 -11.27
N LEU A 15 -21.68 13.15 -12.54
CA LEU A 15 -21.26 13.99 -13.65
C LEU A 15 -21.67 15.45 -13.45
N ASP A 16 -22.93 15.70 -13.07
CA ASP A 16 -23.44 17.06 -12.81
C ASP A 16 -22.58 17.77 -11.74
N TYR A 17 -22.17 17.04 -10.70
CA TYR A 17 -21.30 17.56 -9.65
C TYR A 17 -19.87 17.81 -10.14
N LEU A 18 -19.30 16.86 -10.90
CA LEU A 18 -17.97 16.97 -11.50
C LEU A 18 -17.87 18.19 -12.41
N LEU A 19 -18.90 18.46 -13.22
CA LEU A 19 -18.94 19.65 -14.10
C LEU A 19 -18.97 20.96 -13.32
N GLY A 20 -19.64 20.99 -12.15
CA GLY A 20 -19.59 22.14 -11.25
C GLY A 20 -18.19 22.41 -10.69
N ILE A 21 -17.44 21.35 -10.37
CA ILE A 21 -16.02 21.45 -9.97
C ILE A 21 -15.17 21.91 -11.15
N TYR A 22 -15.38 21.35 -12.33
CA TYR A 22 -14.68 21.73 -13.55
C TYR A 22 -14.80 23.24 -13.81
N ASP A 23 -16.00 23.81 -13.72
CA ASP A 23 -16.23 25.25 -13.89
C ASP A 23 -15.42 26.09 -12.88
N LEU A 24 -15.34 25.65 -11.61
CA LEU A 24 -14.50 26.30 -10.60
C LEU A 24 -13.02 26.24 -10.99
N VAL A 25 -12.51 25.07 -11.36
CA VAL A 25 -11.11 24.87 -11.77
C VAL A 25 -10.76 25.77 -12.96
N LYS A 26 -11.65 25.87 -13.95
CA LYS A 26 -11.49 26.74 -15.13
C LYS A 26 -11.50 28.22 -14.78
N ARG A 27 -12.34 28.68 -13.86
CA ARG A 27 -12.32 30.07 -13.35
C ARG A 27 -10.96 30.45 -12.76
N HIS A 28 -10.26 29.48 -12.19
CA HIS A 28 -8.90 29.65 -11.66
C HIS A 28 -7.78 29.37 -12.68
N ARG A 29 -8.12 29.16 -13.96
CA ARG A 29 -7.16 28.89 -15.06
C ARG A 29 -6.26 27.69 -14.76
N ARG A 30 -6.82 26.65 -14.16
CA ARG A 30 -6.15 25.38 -13.89
C ARG A 30 -6.69 24.28 -14.81
N THR A 31 -5.93 23.19 -14.92
CA THR A 31 -6.35 21.95 -15.59
C THR A 31 -6.87 20.98 -14.54
N MET A 32 -8.04 20.41 -14.76
CA MET A 32 -8.64 19.45 -13.82
C MET A 32 -8.05 18.06 -14.06
N HIS A 33 -7.62 17.39 -13.00
CA HIS A 33 -7.34 15.96 -12.98
C HIS A 33 -8.40 15.27 -12.12
N PHE A 34 -8.94 14.13 -12.54
CA PHE A 34 -9.92 13.38 -11.76
C PHE A 34 -9.86 11.87 -12.02
N TRP A 35 -10.27 11.06 -11.04
CA TRP A 35 -10.34 9.59 -11.14
C TRP A 35 -11.35 9.16 -12.22
N GLY A 36 -10.89 8.31 -13.13
CA GLY A 36 -11.55 8.01 -14.39
C GLY A 36 -12.63 6.92 -14.34
N ASP A 37 -13.08 6.50 -13.15
CA ASP A 37 -14.06 5.42 -12.95
C ASP A 37 -15.29 5.55 -13.86
N ILE A 38 -15.76 6.78 -14.07
CA ILE A 38 -16.91 7.09 -14.91
C ILE A 38 -16.76 6.60 -16.36
N ILE A 39 -15.52 6.53 -16.90
CA ILE A 39 -15.27 6.04 -18.26
C ILE A 39 -15.64 4.55 -18.38
N ILE A 40 -15.33 3.77 -17.35
CA ILE A 40 -15.57 2.33 -17.33
C ILE A 40 -17.01 2.02 -16.88
N GLN A 41 -17.49 2.71 -15.85
CA GLN A 41 -18.78 2.42 -15.22
C GLN A 41 -19.97 3.04 -15.95
N HIS A 42 -19.76 4.16 -16.64
CA HIS A 42 -20.81 4.96 -17.30
C HIS A 42 -20.36 5.45 -18.69
N PRO A 43 -20.03 4.53 -19.63
CA PRO A 43 -19.54 4.89 -20.97
C PRO A 43 -20.51 5.79 -21.74
N GLU A 44 -21.81 5.72 -21.45
CA GLU A 44 -22.85 6.59 -22.03
C GLU A 44 -22.68 8.07 -21.68
N LEU A 45 -21.99 8.39 -20.58
CA LEU A 45 -21.76 9.76 -20.10
C LEU A 45 -20.44 10.37 -20.59
N VAL A 46 -19.53 9.55 -21.15
CA VAL A 46 -18.23 9.98 -21.67
C VAL A 46 -18.31 11.10 -22.73
N PRO A 47 -19.33 11.15 -23.62
CA PRO A 47 -19.48 12.25 -24.56
C PRO A 47 -19.53 13.65 -23.91
N GLU A 48 -20.00 13.75 -22.67
CA GLU A 48 -20.22 14.99 -21.94
C GLU A 48 -19.04 15.41 -21.05
N LEU A 49 -18.00 14.57 -20.94
CA LEU A 49 -16.83 14.88 -20.15
C LEU A 49 -15.98 16.01 -20.78
N PRO A 50 -15.36 16.88 -19.95
CA PRO A 50 -14.49 17.94 -20.46
C PRO A 50 -13.26 17.39 -21.19
N ARG A 51 -13.04 17.87 -22.42
CA ARG A 51 -11.97 17.38 -23.31
C ARG A 51 -10.58 17.90 -22.96
N ASP A 52 -10.51 18.97 -22.17
CA ASP A 52 -9.28 19.61 -21.71
C ASP A 52 -8.96 19.27 -20.24
N ALA A 53 -9.67 18.31 -19.64
CA ALA A 53 -9.30 17.68 -18.38
C ALA A 53 -8.30 16.53 -18.62
N VAL A 54 -7.75 16.00 -17.52
CA VAL A 54 -6.95 14.78 -17.51
C VAL A 54 -7.64 13.74 -16.64
N VAL A 55 -7.85 12.54 -17.18
CA VAL A 55 -8.46 11.43 -16.42
C VAL A 55 -7.39 10.48 -15.88
N LEU A 56 -7.64 9.96 -14.68
CA LEU A 56 -6.71 9.09 -13.97
C LEU A 56 -7.25 7.66 -13.99
N GLU A 57 -6.73 6.84 -14.90
CA GLU A 57 -6.94 5.38 -14.85
C GLU A 57 -6.15 4.89 -13.63
N TRP A 58 -6.81 4.20 -12.70
CA TRP A 58 -6.15 3.67 -11.50
C TRP A 58 -6.44 2.19 -11.29
N GLY A 59 -5.47 1.51 -10.69
CA GLY A 59 -5.56 0.11 -10.31
C GLY A 59 -4.27 -0.38 -9.66
N TYR A 60 -4.40 -1.21 -8.62
CA TYR A 60 -3.29 -1.46 -7.69
C TYR A 60 -2.81 -2.90 -7.62
N GLU A 61 -3.52 -3.83 -8.26
CA GLU A 61 -3.06 -5.20 -8.40
C GLU A 61 -2.21 -5.38 -9.65
N ALA A 62 -1.26 -6.32 -9.60
CA ALA A 62 -0.39 -6.62 -10.73
C ALA A 62 -1.17 -7.04 -11.99
N ASP A 63 -2.35 -7.65 -11.82
CA ASP A 63 -3.25 -8.12 -12.86
C ASP A 63 -4.39 -7.15 -13.19
N HIS A 64 -4.35 -5.91 -12.68
CA HIS A 64 -5.34 -4.89 -13.04
C HIS A 64 -5.44 -4.73 -14.57
N PRO A 65 -6.65 -4.66 -15.16
CA PRO A 65 -6.86 -4.71 -16.61
C PRO A 65 -6.53 -3.39 -17.33
N PHE A 66 -5.30 -2.86 -17.15
CA PHE A 66 -4.82 -1.64 -17.80
C PHE A 66 -4.88 -1.71 -19.33
N LYS A 67 -4.84 -2.92 -19.92
CA LYS A 67 -4.95 -3.10 -21.37
C LYS A 67 -6.37 -2.78 -21.86
N GLU A 68 -7.36 -3.42 -21.27
CA GLU A 68 -8.76 -3.24 -21.62
C GLU A 68 -9.22 -1.83 -21.25
N HIS A 69 -8.91 -1.37 -20.03
CA HIS A 69 -9.23 -0.02 -19.60
C HIS A 69 -8.50 1.03 -20.42
N GLY A 70 -7.20 0.86 -20.69
CA GLY A 70 -6.42 1.80 -21.50
C GLY A 70 -7.04 2.02 -22.89
N ALA A 71 -7.60 0.98 -23.50
CA ALA A 71 -8.33 1.11 -24.75
C ALA A 71 -9.58 2.01 -24.60
N GLU A 72 -10.36 1.86 -23.52
CA GLU A 72 -11.52 2.71 -23.24
C GLU A 72 -11.13 4.18 -23.02
N PHE A 73 -10.07 4.41 -22.24
CA PHE A 73 -9.54 5.75 -21.99
C PHE A 73 -9.04 6.40 -23.28
N ALA A 74 -8.34 5.65 -24.14
CA ALA A 74 -7.94 6.14 -25.46
C ALA A 74 -9.15 6.47 -26.35
N ARG A 75 -10.19 5.62 -26.35
CA ARG A 75 -11.44 5.86 -27.10
C ARG A 75 -12.20 7.09 -26.60
N SER A 76 -12.07 7.44 -25.33
CA SER A 76 -12.68 8.65 -24.78
C SER A 76 -12.15 9.92 -25.46
N GLY A 77 -10.92 9.90 -25.97
CA GLY A 77 -10.26 11.08 -26.55
C GLY A 77 -9.87 12.16 -25.52
N ILE A 78 -9.94 11.85 -24.23
CA ILE A 78 -9.50 12.73 -23.13
C ILE A 78 -8.07 12.30 -22.74
N PRO A 79 -7.12 13.23 -22.57
CA PRO A 79 -5.78 12.90 -22.09
C PRO A 79 -5.83 12.16 -20.75
N PHE A 80 -4.99 11.15 -20.56
CA PHE A 80 -5.05 10.32 -19.35
C PHE A 80 -3.69 9.91 -18.81
N PHE A 81 -3.65 9.66 -17.51
CA PHE A 81 -2.53 9.03 -16.81
C PHE A 81 -2.95 7.61 -16.41
N VAL A 82 -1.98 6.70 -16.36
CA VAL A 82 -2.10 5.43 -15.63
C VAL A 82 -1.57 5.61 -14.21
N CYS A 83 -2.26 5.05 -13.22
CA CYS A 83 -2.00 5.30 -11.80
C CYS A 83 -1.79 3.98 -11.04
N PRO A 84 -0.59 3.37 -11.15
CA PRO A 84 -0.20 2.23 -10.34
C PRO A 84 0.15 2.65 -8.90
N GLY A 85 0.53 1.67 -8.09
CA GLY A 85 0.73 1.82 -6.65
C GLY A 85 2.05 1.30 -6.11
N THR A 86 2.54 1.93 -5.05
CA THR A 86 3.64 1.41 -4.21
C THR A 86 3.27 0.12 -3.48
N SER A 87 1.97 -0.20 -3.38
CA SER A 87 1.44 -1.35 -2.64
C SER A 87 1.84 -1.38 -1.16
N SER A 88 2.06 -0.20 -0.56
CA SER A 88 2.50 -0.03 0.83
C SER A 88 1.35 0.01 1.84
N TRP A 89 0.17 0.49 1.43
CA TRP A 89 -1.01 0.66 2.28
C TRP A 89 -1.80 -0.63 2.48
N ASN A 90 -2.62 -0.70 3.55
CA ASN A 90 -3.27 -1.95 3.99
C ASN A 90 -2.27 -3.11 4.16
N THR A 91 -1.02 -2.77 4.46
CA THR A 91 0.08 -3.68 4.74
C THR A 91 0.89 -3.16 5.93
N ILE A 92 1.94 -3.91 6.29
CA ILE A 92 2.93 -3.46 7.26
C ILE A 92 4.27 -3.17 6.56
N ALA A 93 4.70 -4.04 5.64
CA ALA A 93 6.00 -3.96 4.96
C ALA A 93 5.91 -3.98 3.42
N GLY A 94 4.70 -3.81 2.86
CA GLY A 94 4.45 -3.75 1.42
C GLY A 94 3.93 -5.05 0.82
N ARG A 95 3.84 -5.05 -0.52
CA ARG A 95 3.64 -6.20 -1.43
C ARG A 95 4.54 -5.97 -2.65
N THR A 96 5.80 -6.33 -2.53
CA THR A 96 6.85 -5.85 -3.44
C THR A 96 6.75 -6.47 -4.83
N ASP A 97 6.38 -7.75 -4.94
CA ASP A 97 6.10 -8.39 -6.24
C ASP A 97 4.87 -7.80 -6.92
N ASN A 98 3.80 -7.59 -6.15
CA ASN A 98 2.60 -6.93 -6.66
C ASN A 98 2.92 -5.52 -7.17
N CYS A 99 3.71 -4.75 -6.43
CA CYS A 99 4.12 -3.40 -6.82
C CYS A 99 4.87 -3.40 -8.16
N LEU A 100 5.90 -4.25 -8.32
CA LEU A 100 6.66 -4.31 -9.57
C LEU A 100 5.80 -4.77 -10.75
N GLY A 101 4.93 -5.78 -10.53
CA GLY A 101 3.99 -6.25 -11.53
C GLY A 101 2.99 -5.17 -11.96
N ASN A 102 2.43 -4.45 -11.00
CA ASN A 102 1.44 -3.39 -11.20
C ASN A 102 2.05 -2.19 -11.96
N VAL A 103 3.22 -1.69 -11.54
CA VAL A 103 3.90 -0.58 -12.22
C VAL A 103 4.31 -0.97 -13.64
N ARG A 104 4.80 -2.19 -13.85
CA ARG A 104 5.14 -2.70 -15.19
C ARG A 104 3.92 -2.78 -16.10
N ASN A 105 2.83 -3.39 -15.62
CA ASN A 105 1.58 -3.55 -16.37
C ASN A 105 0.99 -2.17 -16.74
N ALA A 106 0.93 -1.25 -15.78
CA ALA A 106 0.47 0.12 -16.00
C ALA A 106 1.33 0.84 -17.04
N THR A 107 2.66 0.78 -16.92
CA THR A 107 3.58 1.48 -17.83
C THR A 107 3.46 0.94 -19.26
N GLU A 108 3.47 -0.39 -19.43
CA GLU A 108 3.37 -1.03 -20.75
C GLU A 108 2.07 -0.64 -21.47
N ASN A 109 0.95 -0.75 -20.77
CA ASN A 109 -0.35 -0.47 -21.36
C ASN A 109 -0.62 1.04 -21.49
N GLY A 110 -0.09 1.87 -20.59
CA GLY A 110 -0.09 3.31 -20.72
C GLY A 110 0.61 3.75 -22.01
N LEU A 111 1.81 3.24 -22.28
CA LEU A 111 2.53 3.50 -23.54
C LEU A 111 1.74 2.99 -24.76
N ARG A 112 1.18 1.78 -24.68
CA ARG A 112 0.39 1.17 -25.77
C ARG A 112 -0.85 1.99 -26.14
N HIS A 113 -1.52 2.57 -25.16
CA HIS A 113 -2.80 3.25 -25.36
C HIS A 113 -2.69 4.80 -25.36
N GLY A 114 -1.48 5.33 -25.32
CA GLY A 114 -1.26 6.78 -25.45
C GLY A 114 -1.53 7.58 -24.18
N ALA A 115 -1.33 6.97 -23.00
CA ALA A 115 -1.29 7.71 -21.75
C ALA A 115 -0.21 8.79 -21.84
N ILE A 116 -0.51 9.98 -21.30
CA ILE A 116 0.40 11.13 -21.31
C ILE A 116 1.33 11.16 -20.09
N GLY A 117 1.20 10.19 -19.19
CA GLY A 117 2.05 10.05 -18.02
C GLY A 117 1.65 8.89 -17.11
N LEU A 118 2.47 8.69 -16.08
CA LEU A 118 2.22 7.78 -14.97
C LEU A 118 2.18 8.59 -13.68
N LEU A 119 1.13 8.41 -12.88
CA LEU A 119 1.00 9.01 -11.55
C LEU A 119 1.16 7.89 -10.52
N ASN A 120 2.35 7.79 -9.93
CA ASN A 120 2.64 6.74 -8.96
C ASN A 120 1.96 7.06 -7.63
N THR A 121 1.07 6.18 -7.17
CA THR A 121 0.27 6.41 -5.96
C THR A 121 0.90 5.75 -4.73
N ASP A 122 0.88 6.46 -3.61
CA ASP A 122 1.29 5.97 -2.29
C ASP A 122 0.23 6.39 -1.28
N TRP A 123 -0.63 5.45 -0.91
CA TRP A 123 -1.78 5.72 -0.03
C TRP A 123 -1.45 5.49 1.44
N GLY A 124 -2.41 5.87 2.28
CA GLY A 124 -2.30 5.85 3.73
C GLY A 124 -3.49 5.22 4.42
N ASP A 125 -4.08 4.22 3.77
CA ASP A 125 -5.36 3.66 4.15
C ASP A 125 -5.32 2.98 5.52
N ASN A 126 -6.48 2.99 6.20
CA ASN A 126 -6.74 2.18 7.40
C ASN A 126 -5.60 2.22 8.42
N ASN A 127 -5.42 3.39 9.03
CA ASN A 127 -4.41 3.67 10.06
C ASN A 127 -2.97 3.89 9.55
N HIS A 128 -2.66 3.85 8.25
CA HIS A 128 -1.31 4.16 7.73
C HIS A 128 -0.19 3.46 8.54
N THR A 129 -0.28 2.13 8.71
CA THR A 129 0.66 1.40 9.57
C THR A 129 2.05 1.24 8.96
N GLN A 130 2.19 1.42 7.64
CA GLN A 130 3.44 1.33 6.90
C GLN A 130 4.35 2.53 7.16
N TYR A 131 5.66 2.31 7.14
CA TYR A 131 6.66 3.37 7.21
C TYR A 131 7.13 3.78 5.81
N LEU A 132 7.54 5.04 5.66
CA LEU A 132 7.91 5.61 4.35
C LEU A 132 8.97 4.78 3.56
N PRO A 133 10.01 4.17 4.17
CA PRO A 133 10.97 3.36 3.42
C PRO A 133 10.38 2.13 2.73
N VAL A 134 9.22 1.64 3.18
CA VAL A 134 8.49 0.54 2.53
C VAL A 134 8.09 0.92 1.10
N SER A 135 7.77 2.19 0.88
CA SER A 135 7.34 2.71 -0.43
C SER A 135 8.48 2.91 -1.43
N TYR A 136 9.75 2.81 -1.00
CA TYR A 136 10.91 3.17 -1.84
C TYR A 136 11.05 2.31 -3.09
N LEU A 137 10.71 1.02 -3.00
CA LEU A 137 10.69 0.14 -4.16
C LEU A 137 9.69 0.63 -5.23
N GLY A 138 8.49 0.99 -4.79
CA GLY A 138 7.47 1.55 -5.67
C GLY A 138 7.87 2.91 -6.25
N PHE A 139 8.55 3.76 -5.48
CA PHE A 139 9.09 5.03 -5.99
C PHE A 139 10.17 4.80 -7.05
N ALA A 140 11.09 3.86 -6.82
CA ALA A 140 12.14 3.52 -7.77
C ALA A 140 11.54 2.97 -9.08
N ALA A 141 10.62 2.01 -8.99
CA ALA A 141 9.93 1.44 -10.16
C ALA A 141 9.11 2.49 -10.92
N GLY A 142 8.32 3.29 -10.20
CA GLY A 142 7.49 4.34 -10.78
C GLY A 142 8.28 5.53 -11.34
N ALA A 143 9.56 5.68 -11.00
CA ALA A 143 10.46 6.65 -11.63
C ALA A 143 11.17 6.04 -12.85
N ALA A 144 11.66 4.81 -12.75
CA ALA A 144 12.50 4.18 -13.76
C ALA A 144 11.71 3.68 -14.99
N MET A 145 10.61 2.96 -14.76
CA MET A 145 9.84 2.33 -15.84
C MET A 145 9.22 3.33 -16.82
N PRO A 146 8.48 4.38 -16.40
CA PRO A 146 7.93 5.34 -17.35
C PRO A 146 9.00 6.22 -18.02
N TRP A 147 10.20 6.36 -17.42
CA TRP A 147 11.30 7.10 -18.03
C TRP A 147 11.89 6.39 -19.26
N CYS A 148 12.14 5.08 -19.14
CA CYS A 148 12.64 4.28 -20.25
C CYS A 148 12.23 2.81 -20.08
N TYR A 149 11.02 2.49 -20.51
CA TYR A 149 10.39 1.20 -20.23
C TYR A 149 11.20 0.00 -20.74
N GLU A 150 11.66 0.03 -21.99
CA GLU A 150 12.39 -1.12 -22.58
C GLU A 150 13.68 -1.46 -21.83
N THR A 151 14.36 -0.45 -21.28
CA THR A 151 15.58 -0.66 -20.48
C THR A 151 15.24 -1.12 -19.06
N ASN A 152 14.21 -0.52 -18.45
CA ASN A 152 13.97 -0.67 -17.00
C ASN A 152 12.93 -1.73 -16.65
N ARG A 153 12.21 -2.31 -17.62
CA ARG A 153 11.20 -3.34 -17.36
C ARG A 153 11.80 -4.49 -16.56
N ASP A 154 12.98 -4.98 -16.92
CA ASP A 154 13.60 -6.14 -16.28
C ASP A 154 14.78 -5.76 -15.37
N GLU A 155 14.78 -4.52 -14.85
CA GLU A 155 15.84 -3.98 -13.98
C GLU A 155 15.91 -4.70 -12.63
N ASP A 156 17.13 -4.81 -12.08
CA ASP A 156 17.35 -5.29 -10.72
C ASP A 156 17.06 -4.18 -9.70
N PHE A 157 15.78 -4.00 -9.38
CA PHE A 157 15.34 -3.02 -8.39
C PHE A 157 15.92 -3.25 -6.99
N ILE A 158 16.35 -4.47 -6.67
CA ILE A 158 16.95 -4.79 -5.37
C ILE A 158 18.31 -4.11 -5.27
N SER A 159 19.17 -4.31 -6.26
CA SER A 159 20.46 -3.60 -6.34
C SER A 159 20.29 -2.09 -6.50
N ALA A 160 19.28 -1.65 -7.26
CA ALA A 160 18.99 -0.23 -7.45
C ALA A 160 18.62 0.47 -6.12
N LEU A 161 17.88 -0.20 -5.24
CA LEU A 161 17.52 0.32 -3.93
C LEU A 161 18.74 0.52 -3.03
N ASP A 162 19.66 -0.45 -2.99
CA ASP A 162 20.90 -0.31 -2.23
C ASP A 162 21.72 0.90 -2.71
N LEU A 163 21.79 1.10 -4.03
CA LEU A 163 22.60 2.16 -4.63
C LEU A 163 21.96 3.55 -4.52
N HIS A 164 20.65 3.66 -4.77
CA HIS A 164 19.99 4.95 -5.01
C HIS A 164 19.02 5.38 -3.90
N ALA A 165 18.46 4.45 -3.14
CA ALA A 165 17.48 4.76 -2.10
C ALA A 165 18.08 4.67 -0.69
N PHE A 166 18.75 3.56 -0.39
CA PHE A 166 19.32 3.29 0.93
C PHE A 166 20.78 3.74 1.06
N TYR A 167 21.49 3.90 -0.05
CA TYR A 167 22.94 4.15 -0.08
C TYR A 167 23.69 3.12 0.79
N ASP A 168 23.26 1.87 0.74
CA ASP A 168 23.76 0.79 1.59
C ASP A 168 24.95 0.08 0.96
N ARG A 169 26.15 0.35 1.47
CA ARG A 169 27.40 -0.27 1.00
C ARG A 169 27.49 -1.76 1.33
N ALA A 170 26.74 -2.24 2.31
CA ALA A 170 26.68 -3.65 2.66
C ALA A 170 25.71 -4.45 1.77
N ARG A 171 24.88 -3.77 0.96
CA ARG A 171 23.84 -4.37 0.10
C ARG A 171 22.87 -5.27 0.84
N VAL A 172 22.40 -4.80 1.99
CA VAL A 172 21.45 -5.50 2.85
C VAL A 172 20.04 -4.97 2.61
N MET A 173 19.87 -3.66 2.59
CA MET A 173 18.55 -3.02 2.65
C MET A 173 17.69 -3.26 1.42
N GLY A 174 18.28 -3.31 0.22
CA GLY A 174 17.58 -3.64 -1.01
C GLY A 174 16.89 -4.99 -0.92
N ARG A 175 17.66 -6.05 -0.60
CA ARG A 175 17.13 -7.42 -0.44
C ARG A 175 16.16 -7.52 0.73
N LEU A 176 16.53 -6.96 1.89
CA LEU A 176 15.70 -7.01 3.10
C LEU A 176 14.33 -6.36 2.86
N SER A 177 14.31 -5.15 2.27
CA SER A 177 13.06 -4.43 2.01
C SER A 177 12.17 -5.17 1.01
N TYR A 178 12.76 -5.74 -0.04
CA TYR A 178 12.07 -6.56 -1.02
C TYR A 178 11.48 -7.83 -0.40
N ASP A 179 12.29 -8.65 0.27
CA ASP A 179 11.86 -9.93 0.84
C ASP A 179 10.84 -9.73 1.96
N LEU A 180 10.99 -8.69 2.80
CA LEU A 180 10.05 -8.42 3.89
C LEU A 180 8.67 -8.03 3.34
N GLY A 181 8.64 -7.31 2.21
CA GLY A 181 7.40 -6.95 1.52
C GLY A 181 6.64 -8.14 0.94
N ASN A 182 7.30 -9.28 0.67
CA ASN A 182 6.61 -10.51 0.23
C ASN A 182 6.46 -11.54 1.36
N ALA A 183 7.00 -11.29 2.56
CA ALA A 183 6.98 -12.27 3.63
C ALA A 183 5.56 -12.64 4.11
N HIS A 184 4.57 -11.76 3.86
CA HIS A 184 3.16 -12.04 4.17
C HIS A 184 2.60 -13.22 3.38
N GLU A 185 3.15 -13.57 2.22
CA GLU A 185 2.67 -14.67 1.38
C GLU A 185 2.79 -16.04 2.07
N LYS A 186 3.73 -16.17 3.01
CA LYS A 186 3.86 -17.38 3.84
C LYS A 186 2.71 -17.56 4.82
N ALA A 187 2.01 -16.48 5.18
CA ALA A 187 0.90 -16.53 6.14
C ALA A 187 -0.38 -17.14 5.53
N GLY A 188 -0.54 -17.05 4.22
CA GLY A 188 -1.70 -17.53 3.47
C GLY A 188 -1.99 -16.67 2.24
N PRO A 189 -3.07 -16.98 1.51
CA PRO A 189 -3.49 -16.21 0.34
C PRO A 189 -3.74 -14.75 0.69
N ALA A 190 -3.17 -13.83 -0.09
CA ALA A 190 -3.37 -12.40 0.11
C ALA A 190 -4.82 -12.02 -0.25
N PRO A 191 -5.54 -11.28 0.61
CA PRO A 191 -6.77 -10.63 0.20
C PRO A 191 -6.48 -9.53 -0.83
N HIS A 192 -7.50 -9.16 -1.61
CA HIS A 192 -7.37 -8.10 -2.61
C HIS A 192 -6.97 -6.78 -1.96
N ASN A 193 -5.93 -6.12 -2.48
CA ASN A 193 -5.44 -4.82 -2.04
C ASN A 193 -5.06 -4.73 -0.55
N SER A 194 -4.61 -5.84 0.05
CA SER A 194 -4.15 -5.88 1.45
C SER A 194 -3.31 -7.14 1.74
N THR A 195 -2.98 -7.38 3.02
CA THR A 195 -2.26 -8.59 3.46
C THR A 195 -2.93 -9.23 4.67
N VAL A 196 -2.80 -10.56 4.80
CA VAL A 196 -3.30 -11.32 5.98
C VAL A 196 -2.74 -10.75 7.29
N LEU A 197 -1.44 -10.44 7.32
CA LEU A 197 -0.78 -9.94 8.53
C LEU A 197 -1.30 -8.54 8.93
N PHE A 198 -1.66 -7.70 7.96
CA PHE A 198 -2.32 -6.43 8.26
C PHE A 198 -3.67 -6.64 8.95
N HIS A 199 -4.54 -7.50 8.40
CA HIS A 199 -5.84 -7.80 9.02
C HIS A 199 -5.69 -8.41 10.42
N LEU A 200 -4.74 -9.34 10.59
CA LEU A 200 -4.42 -9.91 11.89
C LEU A 200 -3.91 -8.87 12.89
N LEU A 201 -3.29 -7.78 12.45
CA LEU A 201 -2.86 -6.69 13.33
C LEU A 201 -4.02 -5.75 13.68
N THR A 202 -4.85 -5.39 12.71
CA THR A 202 -5.76 -4.23 12.81
C THR A 202 -7.22 -4.57 13.06
N GLN A 203 -7.67 -5.79 12.78
CA GLN A 203 -9.08 -6.18 12.91
C GLN A 203 -9.39 -6.84 14.26
N ALA A 204 -10.66 -6.82 14.64
CA ALA A 204 -11.16 -7.48 15.84
C ALA A 204 -10.97 -9.01 15.78
N PRO A 205 -10.81 -9.71 16.92
CA PRO A 205 -10.50 -11.15 16.94
C PRO A 205 -11.58 -12.07 16.35
N ASP A 206 -12.81 -11.59 16.21
CA ASP A 206 -13.95 -12.29 15.63
C ASP A 206 -14.07 -12.10 14.11
N SER A 207 -13.19 -11.29 13.52
CA SER A 207 -13.15 -11.10 12.06
C SER A 207 -12.70 -12.40 11.37
N PRO A 208 -13.39 -12.82 10.30
CA PRO A 208 -13.06 -14.06 9.61
C PRO A 208 -11.67 -13.97 8.98
N LEU A 209 -10.91 -15.05 9.09
CA LEU A 209 -9.62 -15.20 8.40
C LEU A 209 -9.85 -15.80 7.00
N PRO A 210 -9.05 -15.41 6.00
CA PRO A 210 -9.07 -16.06 4.69
C PRO A 210 -8.81 -17.56 4.77
N ASP A 211 -9.43 -18.32 3.87
CA ASP A 211 -9.14 -19.73 3.70
C ASP A 211 -7.64 -19.94 3.41
N GLY A 212 -7.01 -20.91 4.09
CA GLY A 212 -5.59 -21.22 3.96
C GLY A 212 -4.67 -20.58 5.01
N VAL A 213 -5.18 -19.69 5.86
CA VAL A 213 -4.44 -19.23 7.04
C VAL A 213 -4.50 -20.29 8.14
N THR A 214 -3.35 -20.81 8.55
CA THR A 214 -3.22 -21.88 9.55
C THR A 214 -2.16 -21.53 10.59
N VAL A 215 -2.13 -22.26 11.72
CA VAL A 215 -1.06 -22.10 12.72
C VAL A 215 0.32 -22.33 12.09
N GLU A 216 0.42 -23.33 11.22
CA GLU A 216 1.67 -23.69 10.54
C GLU A 216 2.10 -22.61 9.53
N SER A 217 1.19 -22.05 8.75
CA SER A 217 1.52 -20.96 7.81
C SER A 217 1.97 -19.70 8.55
N LEU A 218 1.33 -19.35 9.68
CA LEU A 218 1.76 -18.23 10.52
C LEU A 218 3.13 -18.48 11.18
N ARG A 219 3.43 -19.72 11.58
CA ARG A 219 4.75 -20.10 12.08
C ARG A 219 5.82 -19.93 10.99
N GLN A 220 5.55 -20.44 9.79
CA GLN A 220 6.45 -20.31 8.63
C GLN A 220 6.68 -18.84 8.25
N ALA A 221 5.63 -18.01 8.27
CA ALA A 221 5.75 -16.57 8.06
C ALA A 221 6.65 -15.93 9.13
N GLY A 222 6.43 -16.25 10.41
CA GLY A 222 7.26 -15.75 11.50
C GLY A 222 8.75 -16.14 11.38
N GLU A 223 9.04 -17.38 11.00
CA GLU A 223 10.41 -17.84 10.74
C GLU A 223 11.05 -17.12 9.57
N HIS A 224 10.30 -16.95 8.48
CA HIS A 224 10.77 -16.24 7.31
C HIS A 224 11.04 -14.76 7.61
N ILE A 225 10.14 -14.07 8.33
CA ILE A 225 10.34 -12.67 8.76
C ILE A 225 11.62 -12.53 9.60
N ASN A 226 11.84 -13.42 10.56
CA ASN A 226 13.06 -13.42 11.38
C ASN A 226 14.32 -13.64 10.54
N SER A 227 14.27 -14.54 9.56
CA SER A 227 15.37 -14.78 8.62
C SER A 227 15.69 -13.55 7.78
N VAL A 228 14.66 -12.88 7.26
CA VAL A 228 14.80 -11.68 6.40
C VAL A 228 15.33 -10.49 7.19
N VAL A 229 14.86 -10.26 8.42
CA VAL A 229 15.30 -9.12 9.24
C VAL A 229 16.65 -9.36 9.94
N GLY A 230 17.11 -10.60 10.04
CA GLY A 230 18.36 -10.97 10.73
C GLY A 230 19.59 -10.14 10.31
N PRO A 231 19.82 -9.89 9.01
CA PRO A 231 20.94 -9.08 8.55
C PRO A 231 20.81 -7.56 8.81
N LEU A 232 19.69 -7.03 9.30
CA LEU A 232 19.41 -5.60 9.38
C LEU A 232 20.52 -4.77 10.06
N GLU A 233 21.10 -5.27 11.16
CA GLU A 233 22.18 -4.59 11.90
C GLU A 233 23.52 -4.54 11.14
N SER A 234 23.67 -5.37 10.11
CA SER A 234 24.86 -5.38 9.24
C SER A 234 24.78 -4.35 8.11
N ALA A 235 23.62 -3.72 7.89
CA ALA A 235 23.47 -2.65 6.93
C ALA A 235 24.46 -1.49 7.21
N ARG A 236 24.95 -0.87 6.14
CA ARG A 236 25.91 0.24 6.13
C ARG A 236 25.40 1.34 5.19
N MET A 237 24.22 1.85 5.52
CA MET A 237 23.59 2.99 4.84
C MET A 237 24.38 4.29 5.04
N ASP A 238 24.64 5.01 3.96
CA ASP A 238 25.31 6.32 3.95
C ASP A 238 24.27 7.45 3.72
N ARG A 239 23.43 7.68 4.73
CA ARG A 239 22.33 8.67 4.70
C ARG A 239 22.07 9.23 6.11
N GLU A 240 21.52 10.43 6.18
CA GLU A 240 21.26 11.13 7.46
C GLU A 240 20.26 10.39 8.35
N ASP A 241 19.23 9.79 7.76
CA ASP A 241 18.16 9.06 8.47
C ASP A 241 18.38 7.52 8.46
N ALA A 242 19.64 7.08 8.45
CA ALA A 242 20.00 5.65 8.41
C ALA A 242 19.46 4.90 9.64
N ASP A 243 19.69 5.44 10.84
CA ASP A 243 19.23 4.82 12.09
C ASP A 243 17.70 4.80 12.16
N LEU A 244 17.04 5.89 11.72
CA LEU A 244 15.58 5.96 11.65
C LEU A 244 15.01 4.89 10.70
N THR A 245 15.60 4.77 9.49
CA THR A 245 15.19 3.75 8.51
C THR A 245 15.35 2.34 9.08
N ARG A 246 16.45 2.07 9.79
CA ARG A 246 16.66 0.77 10.46
C ARG A 246 15.59 0.49 11.50
N ASP A 247 15.28 1.47 12.34
CA ASP A 247 14.26 1.34 13.38
C ASP A 247 12.85 1.12 12.80
N GLU A 248 12.54 1.73 11.65
CA GLU A 248 11.27 1.56 10.96
C GLU A 248 11.08 0.14 10.42
N PHE A 249 12.09 -0.42 9.75
CA PHE A 249 12.04 -1.83 9.34
C PHE A 249 12.01 -2.78 10.54
N ALA A 250 12.75 -2.46 11.61
CA ALA A 250 12.70 -3.24 12.84
C ALA A 250 11.29 -3.24 13.45
N ASN A 251 10.62 -2.08 13.51
CA ASN A 251 9.28 -2.00 14.08
C ASN A 251 8.21 -2.59 13.16
N ALA A 252 8.35 -2.47 11.84
CA ALA A 252 7.52 -3.19 10.87
C ALA A 252 7.62 -4.71 11.07
N ALA A 253 8.84 -5.25 11.22
CA ALA A 253 9.03 -6.67 11.53
C ALA A 253 8.39 -7.07 12.87
N ARG A 254 8.51 -6.24 13.92
CA ARG A 254 7.82 -6.48 15.21
C ARG A 254 6.30 -6.54 15.04
N MET A 255 5.71 -5.64 14.24
CA MET A 255 4.28 -5.65 13.93
C MET A 255 3.86 -6.93 13.19
N MET A 256 4.63 -7.36 12.18
CA MET A 256 4.33 -8.60 11.43
C MET A 256 4.44 -9.85 12.31
N LEU A 257 5.48 -9.93 13.16
CA LEU A 257 5.65 -11.02 14.11
C LEU A 257 4.54 -11.03 15.17
N HIS A 258 4.10 -9.85 15.63
CA HIS A 258 2.95 -9.72 16.53
C HIS A 258 1.66 -10.21 15.86
N ALA A 259 1.44 -9.86 14.59
CA ALA A 259 0.30 -10.34 13.82
C ALA A 259 0.28 -11.88 13.70
N CYS A 260 1.44 -12.50 13.39
CA CYS A 260 1.57 -13.95 13.39
C CYS A 260 1.21 -14.56 14.76
N ASN A 261 1.79 -14.02 15.83
CA ASN A 261 1.59 -14.51 17.19
C ASN A 261 0.13 -14.40 17.65
N ARG A 262 -0.51 -13.28 17.31
CA ARG A 262 -1.94 -13.05 17.59
C ARG A 262 -2.80 -14.01 16.79
N GLY A 263 -2.55 -14.16 15.49
CA GLY A 263 -3.28 -15.08 14.62
C GLY A 263 -3.19 -16.54 15.07
N THR A 264 -2.01 -16.99 15.50
CA THR A 264 -1.85 -18.32 16.12
C THR A 264 -2.76 -18.46 17.35
N GLY A 265 -2.78 -17.44 18.22
CA GLY A 265 -3.66 -17.44 19.38
C GLY A 265 -5.15 -17.45 19.05
N MET A 266 -5.55 -16.85 17.92
CA MET A 266 -6.94 -16.87 17.43
C MET A 266 -7.32 -18.27 16.99
N LEU A 267 -6.49 -18.90 16.17
CA LEU A 267 -6.72 -20.24 15.61
C LEU A 267 -6.70 -21.35 16.69
N GLU A 268 -5.86 -21.21 17.71
CA GLU A 268 -5.79 -22.16 18.82
C GLU A 268 -6.84 -21.92 19.91
N GLY A 269 -7.58 -20.79 19.86
CA GLY A 269 -8.50 -20.39 20.93
C GLY A 269 -7.81 -19.98 22.23
N THR A 270 -6.52 -19.63 22.19
CA THR A 270 -5.69 -19.30 23.37
C THR A 270 -5.58 -17.80 23.65
N LEU A 271 -6.15 -16.93 22.79
CA LEU A 271 -6.09 -15.47 22.93
C LEU A 271 -6.50 -14.95 24.33
N ASN A 272 -7.49 -15.56 24.97
CA ASN A 272 -8.03 -15.11 26.26
C ASN A 272 -7.26 -15.68 27.47
N SER A 273 -6.30 -16.60 27.25
CA SER A 273 -5.47 -17.12 28.33
C SER A 273 -4.61 -16.01 28.93
N ALA A 274 -4.39 -16.05 30.25
CA ALA A 274 -3.65 -15.00 30.95
C ALA A 274 -2.22 -14.81 30.39
N GLY A 275 -1.51 -15.92 30.13
CA GLY A 275 -0.16 -15.88 29.58
C GLY A 275 -0.10 -15.29 28.17
N LYS A 276 -1.02 -15.68 27.27
CA LYS A 276 -1.04 -15.13 25.90
C LYS A 276 -1.37 -13.64 25.90
N ARG A 277 -2.32 -13.20 26.73
CA ARG A 277 -2.66 -11.79 26.90
C ARG A 277 -1.49 -10.96 27.40
N GLU A 278 -0.80 -11.43 28.43
CA GLU A 278 0.38 -10.75 28.99
C GLU A 278 1.50 -10.62 27.95
N GLU A 279 1.77 -11.69 27.20
CA GLU A 279 2.76 -11.71 26.14
C GLU A 279 2.43 -10.70 25.01
N LEU A 280 1.21 -10.74 24.49
CA LEU A 280 0.75 -9.84 23.43
C LEU A 280 0.72 -8.38 23.90
N ALA A 281 0.28 -8.11 25.13
CA ALA A 281 0.29 -6.77 25.72
C ALA A 281 1.72 -6.22 25.83
N SER A 282 2.68 -7.02 26.30
CA SER A 282 4.08 -6.62 26.44
C SER A 282 4.69 -6.22 25.08
N LYS A 283 4.51 -7.07 24.06
CA LYS A 283 5.00 -6.80 22.70
C LYS A 283 4.32 -5.58 22.08
N MET A 284 3.00 -5.45 22.23
CA MET A 284 2.24 -4.31 21.70
C MET A 284 2.66 -2.98 22.34
N ARG A 285 2.97 -2.93 23.64
CA ARG A 285 3.50 -1.70 24.27
C ARG A 285 4.80 -1.24 23.63
N THR A 286 5.69 -2.17 23.30
CA THR A 286 6.96 -1.87 22.61
C THR A 286 6.69 -1.33 21.20
N ILE A 287 5.84 -2.02 20.44
CA ILE A 287 5.45 -1.62 19.08
C ILE A 287 4.84 -0.22 19.07
N LEU A 288 3.92 0.07 20.00
CA LEU A 288 3.23 1.34 20.12
C LEU A 288 4.18 2.47 20.52
N GLY A 289 5.09 2.23 21.46
CA GLY A 289 6.11 3.20 21.86
C GLY A 289 7.02 3.59 20.70
N GLU A 290 7.50 2.58 19.96
CA GLU A 290 8.32 2.79 18.78
C GLU A 290 7.53 3.46 17.65
N HIS A 291 6.28 3.04 17.40
CA HIS A 291 5.45 3.64 16.37
C HIS A 291 5.23 5.14 16.60
N ARG A 292 4.96 5.56 17.85
CA ARG A 292 4.85 6.98 18.23
C ARG A 292 6.14 7.75 17.98
N ARG A 293 7.28 7.19 18.40
CA ARG A 293 8.61 7.82 18.20
C ARG A 293 8.92 7.98 16.72
N LEU A 294 8.73 6.93 15.94
CA LEU A 294 8.99 6.88 14.50
C LEU A 294 8.07 7.82 13.73
N TRP A 295 6.78 7.84 14.06
CA TRP A 295 5.82 8.75 13.45
C TRP A 295 6.23 10.20 13.62
N ILE A 296 6.53 10.66 14.85
CA ILE A 296 6.93 12.05 15.09
C ILE A 296 8.28 12.40 14.43
N SER A 297 9.10 11.40 14.11
CA SER A 297 10.36 11.60 13.42
C SER A 297 10.19 11.82 11.91
N ARG A 298 9.16 11.26 11.26
CA ARG A 298 8.88 11.42 9.82
C ARG A 298 7.71 12.36 9.49
N SER A 299 6.69 12.33 10.32
CA SER A 299 5.38 12.91 10.06
C SER A 299 5.07 14.01 11.05
N ARG A 300 4.19 14.94 10.64
CA ARG A 300 3.62 15.92 11.58
C ARG A 300 2.82 15.18 12.66
N GLY A 301 2.70 15.78 13.84
CA GLY A 301 1.95 15.18 14.94
C GLY A 301 0.46 14.95 14.63
N GLY A 302 -0.13 15.73 13.72
CA GLY A 302 -1.47 15.46 13.21
C GLY A 302 -1.53 14.14 12.45
N GLY A 303 -2.50 13.28 12.79
CA GLY A 303 -2.66 11.94 12.20
C GLY A 303 -2.12 10.80 13.07
N LEU A 304 -1.27 11.07 14.07
CA LEU A 304 -0.75 10.02 14.97
C LEU A 304 -1.88 9.28 15.69
N GLN A 305 -2.87 10.01 16.22
CA GLN A 305 -3.99 9.42 16.95
C GLN A 305 -4.77 8.42 16.09
N ASP A 306 -5.00 8.75 14.83
CA ASP A 306 -5.67 7.86 13.87
C ASP A 306 -4.76 6.67 13.54
N SER A 307 -3.47 6.93 13.31
CA SER A 307 -2.48 5.91 12.96
C SER A 307 -2.29 4.84 14.05
N GLU A 308 -2.26 5.24 15.31
CA GLU A 308 -2.04 4.32 16.41
C GLU A 308 -3.31 3.64 16.94
N SER A 309 -4.49 4.09 16.52
CA SER A 309 -5.77 3.72 17.14
C SER A 309 -5.99 2.19 17.15
N ALA A 310 -5.76 1.50 16.04
CA ALA A 310 -5.88 0.04 15.99
C ALA A 310 -4.91 -0.66 16.97
N LEU A 311 -3.67 -0.16 17.11
CA LEU A 311 -2.68 -0.73 18.03
C LEU A 311 -3.09 -0.50 19.50
N VAL A 312 -3.63 0.67 19.80
CA VAL A 312 -4.17 1.02 21.13
C VAL A 312 -5.37 0.13 21.47
N GLU A 313 -6.26 -0.13 20.53
CA GLU A 313 -7.39 -1.05 20.71
C GLU A 313 -6.91 -2.48 21.01
N ARG A 314 -5.98 -3.01 20.21
CA ARG A 314 -5.39 -4.34 20.46
C ARG A 314 -4.75 -4.41 21.86
N LEU A 315 -4.04 -3.36 22.28
CA LEU A 315 -3.46 -3.33 23.63
C LEU A 315 -4.54 -3.39 24.73
N LYS A 316 -5.67 -2.72 24.56
CA LYS A 316 -6.80 -2.78 25.50
C LYS A 316 -7.42 -4.18 25.56
N GLU A 317 -7.59 -4.84 24.42
CA GLU A 317 -8.07 -6.23 24.35
C GLU A 317 -7.16 -7.17 25.16
N TYR A 318 -5.84 -7.02 25.03
CA TYR A 318 -4.88 -7.85 25.77
C TYR A 318 -4.83 -7.53 27.27
N ALA A 319 -4.99 -6.25 27.64
CA ALA A 319 -4.97 -5.82 29.04
C ALA A 319 -6.23 -6.25 29.83
N GLY A 320 -7.21 -6.89 29.19
CA GLY A 320 -8.47 -7.29 29.80
C GLY A 320 -9.41 -6.12 30.06
N GLY A 321 -9.51 -5.22 29.07
CA GLY A 321 -10.43 -4.07 29.07
C GLY A 321 -11.87 -4.42 29.42
#